data_AF-A0A0N4XSI8-F1
#
_entry.id   AF-A0A0N4XSI8-F1
#
_cell.length_a   1.000
_cell.length_b   1.000
_cell.length_c   1.000
_cell.angle_alpha   90.00
_cell.angle_beta   90.00
_cell.angle_gamma   90.00
#
_symmetry.space_group_name_H-M   'P 1'
#
loop_
_entity.id
_entity.type
_entity.pdbx_description
1 polymer ?
#
loop_
_entity_poly.entity_id
_entity_poly.type
_entity_poly.pdbx_seq_one_letter_code
_entity_poly.pdbx_strand_id
1 'polypeptide(L)'
;MSDVDVDAALETTDIHDMLGFTAAKKACPKDRSWKILEYIHGNPHIFVGEDMISTGVSANDPLFFLHHSFVDLVWEGQENNESSNTQPTILPVAVERISSELQ
;
A
#
# COMPACT_ATOMS: atom_id res chain seq x y z
N MET A 1 -8.78 -3.23 -13.33
CA MET A 1 -9.07 -3.96 -12.08
C MET A 1 -10.41 -4.65 -12.30
N SER A 2 -10.41 -5.96 -12.17
CA SER A 2 -11.61 -6.81 -12.19
C SER A 2 -12.05 -7.13 -10.75
N ASP A 3 -13.25 -7.65 -10.56
CA ASP A 3 -13.76 -7.96 -9.21
C ASP A 3 -12.85 -8.97 -8.48
N VAL A 4 -12.27 -9.94 -9.21
CA VAL A 4 -11.29 -10.88 -8.64
C VAL A 4 -10.01 -10.21 -8.17
N ASP A 5 -9.64 -9.08 -8.76
CA ASP A 5 -8.47 -8.30 -8.33
C ASP A 5 -8.79 -7.51 -7.05
N VAL A 6 -10.05 -7.09 -6.89
CA VAL A 6 -10.55 -6.43 -5.68
C VAL A 6 -10.56 -7.41 -4.51
N ASP A 7 -11.13 -8.59 -4.73
CA ASP A 7 -11.17 -9.65 -3.71
C ASP A 7 -9.74 -10.05 -3.30
N ALA A 8 -8.83 -10.21 -4.28
CA ALA A 8 -7.43 -10.50 -3.99
C ALA A 8 -6.73 -9.41 -3.15
N ALA A 9 -7.11 -8.14 -3.31
CA ALA A 9 -6.54 -7.04 -2.55
C ALA A 9 -7.13 -6.93 -1.13
N LEU A 10 -8.37 -7.38 -0.92
CA LEU A 10 -9.04 -7.38 0.38
C LEU A 10 -8.70 -8.64 1.20
N GLU A 11 -8.42 -9.76 0.54
CA GLU A 11 -8.12 -11.05 1.16
C GLU A 11 -6.62 -11.29 1.37
N THR A 12 -5.74 -10.40 0.91
CA THR A 12 -4.31 -10.56 1.18
C THR A 12 -4.04 -10.54 2.68
N THR A 13 -3.19 -11.47 3.15
CA THR A 13 -2.84 -11.69 4.57
C THR A 13 -1.33 -11.81 4.76
N ASP A 14 -0.54 -11.51 3.73
CA ASP A 14 0.91 -11.49 3.82
C ASP A 14 1.36 -10.05 3.59
N ILE A 15 1.94 -9.47 4.63
CA ILE A 15 2.56 -8.16 4.61
C ILE A 15 3.52 -7.94 3.44
N HIS A 16 4.22 -8.98 2.96
CA HIS A 16 5.15 -8.89 1.83
C HIS A 16 4.43 -8.74 0.49
N ASP A 17 3.24 -9.33 0.35
CA ASP A 17 2.38 -9.16 -0.83
C ASP A 17 1.71 -7.78 -0.82
N MET A 18 1.45 -7.22 0.37
CA MET A 18 0.85 -5.89 0.53
C MET A 18 1.87 -4.75 0.32
N LEU A 19 3.08 -4.87 0.89
CA LEU A 19 4.18 -3.89 0.80
C LEU A 19 5.11 -4.07 -0.41
N GLY A 20 4.58 -4.52 -1.53
CA GLY A 20 5.38 -4.75 -2.74
C GLY A 20 6.13 -3.50 -3.21
N PHE A 21 7.31 -3.70 -3.80
CA PHE A 21 8.17 -2.61 -4.28
C PHE A 21 7.70 -2.07 -5.64
N THR A 22 6.89 -1.02 -5.62
CA THR A 22 6.25 -0.42 -6.82
C THR A 22 7.15 0.55 -7.59
N ALA A 23 8.04 1.25 -6.89
CA ALA A 23 9.02 2.20 -7.42
C ALA A 23 10.28 1.51 -8.00
N ALA A 24 10.15 0.25 -8.42
CA ALA A 24 11.30 -0.51 -8.87
C ALA A 24 12.01 0.11 -10.09
N LYS A 25 13.34 0.23 -9.99
CA LYS A 25 14.23 0.64 -11.10
C LYS A 25 14.02 -0.29 -12.29
N LYS A 26 14.22 0.21 -13.51
CA LYS A 26 13.93 -0.50 -14.78
C LYS A 26 14.49 -1.93 -14.89
N ALA A 27 15.54 -2.28 -14.15
CA ALA A 27 16.18 -3.59 -14.17
C ALA A 27 15.67 -4.57 -13.09
N CYS A 28 14.77 -4.15 -12.20
CA CYS A 28 14.23 -4.99 -11.14
C CYS A 28 12.96 -5.72 -11.64
N PRO A 29 12.84 -7.05 -11.44
CA PRO A 29 11.60 -7.76 -11.69
C PRO A 29 10.47 -7.13 -10.87
N LYS A 30 9.50 -6.51 -11.55
CA LYS A 30 8.30 -5.97 -10.89
C LYS A 30 7.27 -7.08 -10.74
N ASP A 31 6.96 -7.45 -9.51
CA ASP A 31 5.68 -8.10 -9.25
C ASP A 31 4.57 -7.04 -9.44
N ARG A 32 3.58 -7.37 -10.25
CA ARG A 32 2.42 -6.51 -10.56
C ARG A 32 1.15 -7.21 -10.08
N SER A 33 1.19 -7.59 -8.80
CA SER A 33 0.06 -8.16 -8.09
C SER A 33 -0.90 -7.08 -7.62
N TRP A 34 -2.21 -7.29 -7.80
CA TRP A 34 -3.24 -6.41 -7.25
C TRP A 34 -3.37 -6.51 -5.73
N LYS A 35 -2.67 -7.46 -5.10
CA LYS A 35 -2.50 -7.53 -3.64
C LYS A 35 -1.67 -6.37 -3.09
N ILE A 36 -0.87 -5.71 -3.93
CA ILE A 36 -0.02 -4.58 -3.52
C ILE A 36 -0.92 -3.36 -3.35
N LEU A 37 -1.02 -2.89 -2.10
CA LEU A 37 -1.93 -1.81 -1.70
C LEU A 37 -1.64 -0.53 -2.48
N GLU A 38 -0.36 -0.27 -2.79
CA GLU A 38 0.02 0.91 -3.54
C GLU A 38 -0.54 0.91 -4.99
N TYR A 39 -0.70 -0.24 -5.65
CA TYR A 39 -1.29 -0.27 -6.99
C TYR A 39 -2.79 -0.01 -6.98
N ILE A 40 -3.51 -0.46 -5.95
CA ILE A 40 -4.96 -0.27 -5.87
C ILE A 40 -5.33 1.13 -5.34
N HIS A 41 -4.55 1.71 -4.42
CA HIS A 41 -4.84 3.04 -3.86
C HIS A 41 -4.70 4.17 -4.90
N GLY A 42 -3.93 3.93 -5.96
CA GLY A 42 -3.75 4.89 -7.05
C GLY A 42 -5.02 5.12 -7.87
N ASN A 43 -5.96 4.16 -7.92
CA ASN A 43 -7.19 4.31 -8.70
C ASN A 43 -8.11 5.41 -8.14
N PRO A 44 -8.38 5.50 -6.82
CA PRO A 44 -9.07 6.65 -6.23
C PRO A 44 -8.41 8.01 -6.49
N HIS A 45 -7.07 8.09 -6.45
CA HIS A 45 -6.33 9.30 -6.81
C HIS A 45 -6.67 9.77 -8.24
N ILE A 46 -6.67 8.84 -9.20
CA ILE A 46 -7.03 9.12 -10.60
C ILE A 46 -8.51 9.47 -10.76
N PHE A 47 -9.40 8.80 -10.01
CA PHE A 47 -10.83 9.01 -10.07
C PHE A 47 -11.24 10.42 -9.61
N VAL A 48 -10.63 10.91 -8.52
CA VAL A 48 -10.90 12.26 -8.01
C VAL A 48 -10.30 13.34 -8.93
N GLY A 49 -9.07 13.15 -9.41
CA GLY A 49 -8.42 14.06 -10.35
C GLY A 49 -7.82 15.33 -9.70
N GLU A 50 -7.59 16.38 -10.50
CA GLU A 50 -6.94 17.63 -10.07
C GLU A 50 -5.65 17.39 -9.27
N ASP A 51 -5.49 18.00 -8.08
CA ASP A 51 -4.32 17.78 -7.23
C ASP A 51 -4.15 16.29 -6.86
N MET A 52 -5.25 15.54 -6.67
CA MET A 52 -5.21 14.13 -6.30
C MET A 52 -4.57 13.21 -7.35
N ILE A 53 -4.45 13.61 -8.62
CA ILE A 53 -3.83 12.75 -9.66
C ILE A 53 -2.30 12.68 -9.54
N SER A 54 -1.68 13.70 -8.93
CA SER A 54 -0.23 13.86 -8.92
C SER A 54 0.31 13.65 -7.52
N THR A 55 1.15 12.63 -7.36
CA THR A 55 1.76 12.27 -6.07
C THR A 55 2.53 13.40 -5.40
N GLY A 56 3.01 14.39 -6.18
CA GLY A 56 3.74 15.55 -5.64
C GLY A 56 2.85 16.66 -5.07
N VAL A 57 1.54 16.65 -5.38
CA VAL A 57 0.61 17.72 -4.95
C VAL A 57 -0.70 17.20 -4.37
N SER A 58 -0.95 15.89 -4.38
CA SER A 58 -2.20 15.29 -3.90
C SER A 58 -2.55 15.67 -2.46
N ALA A 59 -1.55 15.85 -1.60
CA ALA A 59 -1.76 16.26 -0.21
C ALA A 59 -2.30 17.69 -0.02
N ASN A 60 -2.39 18.49 -1.09
CA ASN A 60 -3.03 19.81 -1.05
C ASN A 60 -4.57 19.71 -1.04
N ASP A 61 -5.14 18.59 -1.49
CA ASP A 61 -6.57 18.31 -1.42
C ASP A 61 -6.93 17.66 -0.07
N PRO A 62 -7.86 18.20 0.73
CA PRO A 62 -8.29 17.58 1.99
C PRO A 62 -8.78 16.13 1.87
N LEU A 63 -9.32 15.72 0.70
CA LEU A 63 -9.75 14.35 0.44
C LEU A 63 -8.60 13.35 0.53
N PHE A 64 -7.36 13.79 0.34
CA PHE A 64 -6.15 12.99 0.52
C PHE A 64 -6.14 12.28 1.87
N PHE A 65 -6.43 13.01 2.94
CA PHE A 65 -6.36 12.47 4.29
C PHE A 65 -7.48 11.46 4.58
N LEU A 66 -8.67 11.67 4.01
CA LEU A 66 -9.77 10.72 4.13
C LEU A 66 -9.51 9.43 3.35
N HIS A 67 -8.99 9.57 2.13
CA HIS A 67 -8.56 8.44 1.30
C HIS A 67 -7.47 7.63 2.00
N HIS A 68 -6.41 8.29 2.49
CA HIS A 68 -5.33 7.61 3.19
C HIS A 68 -5.76 7.02 4.54
N SER A 69 -6.71 7.63 5.26
CA SER A 69 -7.30 7.00 6.46
C SER A 69 -8.02 5.68 6.13
N PHE A 70 -8.67 5.60 4.96
CA PHE A 70 -9.25 4.33 4.50
C PHE A 70 -8.18 3.32 4.09
N VAL A 71 -7.11 3.76 3.43
CA VAL A 71 -5.95 2.90 3.11
C VAL A 71 -5.31 2.34 4.40
N ASP A 72 -5.15 3.17 5.43
CA ASP A 72 -4.65 2.76 6.75
C ASP A 72 -5.60 1.77 7.45
N LEU A 73 -6.91 1.91 7.27
CA LEU A 73 -7.88 0.93 7.77
C LEU A 73 -7.75 -0.43 7.07
N VAL A 74 -7.54 -0.45 5.75
CA VAL A 74 -7.30 -1.70 4.99
C VAL A 74 -6.01 -2.37 5.45
N TRP A 75 -4.95 -1.57 5.67
CA TRP A 75 -3.68 -2.02 6.22
C TRP A 75 -3.85 -2.69 7.60
N GLU A 76 -4.51 -1.99 8.54
CA GLU A 76 -4.82 -2.52 9.88
C GLU A 76 -5.68 -3.78 9.82
N GLY A 77 -6.62 -3.85 8.87
CA GLY A 77 -7.42 -5.05 8.62
C GLY A 77 -6.57 -6.29 8.38
N GLN A 78 -5.41 -6.16 7.71
CA GLN A 78 -4.48 -7.28 7.55
C GLN A 78 -3.78 -7.65 8.84
N GLU A 79 -3.30 -6.68 9.63
CA GLU A 79 -2.62 -6.96 10.90
C GLU A 79 -3.54 -7.72 11.87
N ASN A 80 -4.84 -7.38 11.89
CA ASN A 80 -5.84 -8.10 12.67
C ASN A 80 -6.09 -9.54 12.15
N ASN A 81 -5.99 -9.78 10.84
CA ASN A 81 -6.05 -11.12 10.26
C ASN A 81 -4.78 -11.94 10.56
N GLU A 82 -3.60 -11.32 10.53
CA GLU A 82 -2.31 -11.95 10.86
C GLU A 82 -2.14 -12.23 12.36
N SER A 83 -2.60 -11.33 13.24
CA SER A 83 -2.48 -11.47 14.70
C SER A 83 -3.43 -12.51 15.30
N SER A 84 -4.40 -13.00 14.52
CA SER A 84 -5.08 -14.26 14.81
C SER A 84 -4.17 -15.51 14.66
N ASN A 85 -3.00 -15.36 14.01
CA ASN A 85 -2.05 -16.43 13.72
C ASN A 85 -0.58 -16.19 14.16
N THR A 86 -0.09 -15.00 14.47
CA THR A 86 1.12 -14.75 15.32
C THR A 86 1.38 -13.24 15.52
N GLN A 87 2.00 -12.87 16.65
CA GLN A 87 2.24 -11.49 17.11
C GLN A 87 3.05 -10.61 16.13
N PRO A 88 2.65 -9.35 15.87
CA PRO A 88 3.35 -8.46 14.95
C PRO A 88 4.56 -7.83 15.65
N THR A 89 5.76 -8.14 15.17
CA THR A 89 7.02 -7.51 15.63
C THR A 89 7.73 -6.75 14.49
N ILE A 90 6.98 -6.21 13.52
CA ILE A 90 7.57 -5.73 12.25
C ILE A 90 7.74 -4.20 12.18
N LEU A 91 6.99 -3.42 12.98
CA LEU A 91 7.14 -1.96 13.00
C LEU A 91 8.55 -1.45 13.39
N PRO A 92 9.33 -2.11 14.28
CA PRO A 92 10.69 -1.66 14.56
C PRO A 92 11.68 -2.00 13.42
N VAL A 93 11.47 -3.11 12.71
CA VAL A 93 12.46 -3.67 11.78
C VAL A 93 12.40 -2.99 10.40
N ALA A 94 11.21 -2.60 9.94
CA ALA A 94 11.05 -1.92 8.65
C ALA A 94 11.69 -0.51 8.64
N VAL A 95 11.56 0.22 9.76
CA VAL A 95 12.17 1.56 9.92
C VAL A 95 13.70 1.47 9.99
N GLU A 96 14.24 0.46 10.67
CA GLU A 96 15.68 0.30 10.83
C GLU A 96 16.38 -0.07 9.51
N ARG A 97 15.74 -0.91 8.67
CA ARG A 97 16.25 -1.28 7.34
C ARG A 97 16.31 -0.10 6.37
N ILE A 98 15.26 0.73 6.31
CA ILE A 98 15.24 1.91 5.43
C ILE A 98 16.34 2.90 5.80
N SER A 99 16.66 3.03 7.09
CA SER A 99 17.74 3.89 7.57
C SER A 99 19.14 3.38 7.18
N SER A 100 19.31 2.06 7.05
CA SER A 100 20.58 1.43 6.68
C SER A 100 20.91 1.45 5.18
N GLU A 101 19.91 1.64 4.30
CA GLU A 101 20.09 1.66 2.84
C GLU A 101 20.24 3.09 2.27
N LEU A 102 20.25 4.12 3.12
CA LEU A 102 20.43 5.54 2.76
C LEU A 102 21.83 6.10 3.10
N GLN A 103 22.81 5.24 3.39
CA GLN A 103 24.24 5.57 3.48
C GLN A 103 25.01 4.99 2.30
#